data_AF-A0AB39K3A1-F1
#
_entry.id   AF-A0AB39K3A1-F1
#
_cell.length_a   1.000
_cell.length_b   1.000
_cell.length_c   1.000
_cell.angle_alpha   90.00
_cell.angle_beta   90.00
_cell.angle_gamma   90.00
#
_symmetry.space_group_name_H-M   'P 1'
#
loop_
_entity.id
_entity.type
_entity.pdbx_description
1 polymer ?
#
loop_
_entity_poly.entity_id
_entity_poly.type
_entity_poly.pdbx_seq_one_letter_code
_entity_poly.pdbx_strand_id
1 'polypeptide(L)'
;MADIFTNKNEIDTREKIFSMSETLEELKKKGPAPTKTINIVTRRRLTDREIIMCKSVFKDSIDYKKIWIVMGGFVQSLSGNAITPFGHIITLPRKDYIDNPDFTTADPSLRHWFMHEVTHVWQNALGFQGMNKVKRVCRGEYFKTVGSPDASRGEDISPYATDLRGRDLYKKFNEFNYEQQGRIIEHYFDAKFLRYAKPTRRHHQLSLKLEPYVLYTLKEFLENPNDKSLLPSS
;
A
#
# COMPACT_ATOMS: atom_id res chain seq x y z
N MET A 1 -42.22 20.61 74.73
CA MET A 1 -41.50 19.83 73.70
C MET A 1 -41.84 20.41 72.34
N ALA A 2 -40.93 21.24 71.86
CA ALA A 2 -40.77 21.90 70.56
C ALA A 2 -39.45 22.70 70.78
N ASP A 3 -38.46 22.78 69.91
CA ASP A 3 -38.39 22.53 68.49
C ASP A 3 -36.90 22.66 68.06
N ILE A 4 -36.61 22.19 66.84
CA ILE A 4 -35.71 22.85 65.86
C ILE A 4 -34.17 22.67 65.92
N PHE A 5 -33.69 21.97 64.88
CA PHE A 5 -32.50 22.20 64.04
C PHE A 5 -31.08 22.28 64.67
N THR A 6 -30.24 21.30 64.30
CA THR A 6 -28.88 21.56 63.81
C THR A 6 -28.38 20.35 63.02
N ASN A 7 -28.49 20.43 61.70
CA ASN A 7 -27.90 19.45 60.79
C ASN A 7 -26.38 19.69 60.73
N LYS A 8 -25.60 18.78 61.31
CA LYS A 8 -24.14 18.89 61.50
C LYS A 8 -23.32 18.40 60.29
N ASN A 9 -23.89 18.42 59.08
CA ASN A 9 -23.24 17.88 57.88
C ASN A 9 -23.26 18.86 56.70
N GLU A 10 -22.93 20.14 56.96
CA GLU A 10 -22.41 21.00 55.91
C GLU A 10 -20.92 20.72 55.78
N ILE A 11 -20.59 19.60 55.12
CA ILE A 11 -19.21 19.35 54.68
C ILE A 11 -18.87 20.51 53.75
N ASP A 12 -17.87 21.30 54.13
CA ASP A 12 -17.51 22.55 53.48
C ASP A 12 -17.25 22.33 51.98
N THR A 13 -18.26 22.67 51.19
CA THR A 13 -18.23 22.57 49.73
C THR A 13 -17.16 23.49 49.13
N ARG A 14 -16.72 24.53 49.86
CA ARG A 14 -15.66 25.43 49.41
C ARG A 14 -14.28 24.80 49.50
N GLU A 15 -13.98 24.03 50.54
CA GLU A 15 -12.70 23.29 50.64
C GLU A 15 -12.55 22.23 49.54
N LYS A 16 -13.63 21.51 49.20
CA LYS A 16 -13.62 20.53 48.11
C LYS A 16 -13.47 21.17 46.73
N ILE A 17 -14.10 22.33 46.51
CA ILE A 17 -13.97 23.07 45.24
C ILE A 17 -12.55 23.66 45.11
N PHE A 18 -11.98 24.18 46.20
CA PHE A 18 -10.62 24.72 46.22
C PHE A 18 -9.58 23.63 45.92
N SER A 19 -9.68 22.47 46.58
CA SER A 19 -8.84 21.30 46.33
C SER A 19 -8.92 20.80 44.87
N MET A 20 -10.12 20.75 44.29
CA MET A 20 -10.30 20.33 42.89
C MET A 20 -9.70 21.35 41.91
N SER A 21 -9.80 22.65 42.20
CA SER A 21 -9.26 23.72 41.36
C SER A 21 -7.73 23.77 41.37
N GLU A 22 -7.10 23.56 42.53
CA GLU A 22 -5.64 23.42 42.65
C GLU A 22 -5.14 22.17 41.93
N THR A 23 -5.88 21.06 42.02
CA THR A 23 -5.58 19.81 41.31
C THR A 23 -5.68 19.99 39.78
N LEU A 24 -6.68 20.76 39.30
CA LEU A 24 -6.85 21.09 37.88
C LEU A 24 -5.75 22.04 37.36
N GLU A 25 -5.30 22.99 38.18
CA GLU A 25 -4.20 23.87 37.83
C GLU A 25 -2.84 23.13 37.83
N GLU A 26 -2.63 22.18 38.74
CA GLU A 26 -1.48 21.27 38.67
C GLU A 26 -1.51 20.36 37.43
N LEU A 27 -2.69 19.85 37.04
CA LEU A 27 -2.88 19.04 35.84
C LEU A 27 -2.74 19.85 34.54
N LYS A 28 -3.00 21.16 34.54
CA LYS A 28 -2.71 22.05 33.40
C LYS A 28 -1.23 22.42 33.32
N LYS A 29 -0.54 22.57 34.45
CA LYS A 29 0.90 22.85 34.53
C LYS A 29 1.77 21.66 34.11
N LYS A 30 1.34 20.44 34.44
CA LYS A 30 1.91 19.21 33.91
C LYS A 30 1.23 18.94 32.56
N GLY A 31 1.79 19.48 31.47
CA GLY A 31 1.27 19.31 30.11
C GLY A 31 0.82 17.88 29.81
N PRO A 32 -0.06 17.68 28.80
CA PRO A 32 -0.84 16.44 28.62
C PRO A 32 0.03 15.21 28.85
N ALA A 33 -0.41 14.32 29.75
CA ALA A 33 0.29 13.09 30.06
C ALA A 33 0.74 12.43 28.75
N PRO A 34 2.00 11.97 28.63
CA PRO A 34 2.51 11.43 27.39
C PRO A 34 1.57 10.31 26.96
N THR A 35 0.80 10.58 25.91
CA THR A 35 -0.09 9.59 25.33
C THR A 35 0.83 8.53 24.77
N LYS A 36 0.91 7.37 25.44
CA LYS A 36 1.51 6.19 24.82
C LYS A 36 0.61 5.84 23.65
N THR A 37 0.96 6.31 22.47
CA THR A 37 0.36 5.85 21.23
C THR A 37 0.71 4.37 21.12
N ILE A 38 -0.23 3.51 21.51
CA ILE A 38 -0.14 2.08 21.24
C ILE A 38 -0.35 1.97 19.74
N ASN A 39 0.76 1.88 18.99
CA ASN A 39 0.72 1.51 17.58
C ASN A 39 0.26 0.05 17.53
N ILE A 40 -1.05 -0.17 17.49
CA ILE A 40 -1.61 -1.47 17.13
C ILE A 40 -1.25 -1.66 15.66
N VAL A 41 -0.13 -2.33 15.40
CA VAL A 41 0.22 -2.79 14.05
C VAL A 41 -0.71 -3.95 13.73
N THR A 42 -1.88 -3.62 13.22
CA THR A 42 -2.83 -4.63 12.75
C THR A 42 -2.26 -5.25 11.47
N ARG A 43 -2.13 -6.57 11.46
CA ARG A 43 -1.68 -7.33 10.29
C ARG A 43 -2.63 -8.48 10.01
N ARG A 44 -2.80 -8.83 8.73
CA ARG A 44 -3.56 -10.01 8.30
C ARG A 44 -2.83 -10.79 7.21
N ARG A 45 -3.20 -12.06 7.07
CA ARG A 45 -2.83 -12.88 5.91
C ARG A 45 -3.71 -12.51 4.71
N LEU A 46 -3.28 -12.96 3.53
CA LEU A 46 -4.16 -12.97 2.37
C LEU A 46 -5.38 -13.86 2.62
N THR A 47 -6.53 -13.45 2.11
CA THR A 47 -7.72 -14.31 2.03
C THR A 47 -7.52 -15.37 0.94
N ASP A 48 -8.28 -16.47 1.00
CA ASP A 48 -8.20 -17.51 -0.05
C ASP A 48 -8.53 -16.95 -1.44
N ARG A 49 -9.45 -15.97 -1.51
CA ARG A 49 -9.83 -15.29 -2.75
C ARG A 49 -8.69 -14.43 -3.29
N GLU A 50 -8.00 -13.70 -2.42
CA GLU A 50 -6.80 -12.93 -2.78
C GLU A 50 -5.69 -13.85 -3.29
N ILE A 51 -5.49 -15.01 -2.64
CA ILE A 51 -4.51 -16.02 -3.09
C ILE A 51 -4.87 -16.53 -4.49
N ILE A 52 -6.14 -16.87 -4.75
CA ILE A 52 -6.60 -17.29 -6.08
C ILE A 52 -6.36 -16.19 -7.13
N MET A 53 -6.66 -14.94 -6.77
CA MET A 53 -6.42 -13.78 -7.64
C MET A 53 -4.93 -13.64 -7.97
N CYS A 54 -4.03 -13.72 -6.98
CA CYS A 54 -2.60 -13.65 -7.22
C CYS A 54 -2.09 -14.83 -8.06
N LYS A 55 -2.56 -16.06 -7.79
CA LYS A 55 -2.23 -17.26 -8.56
C LYS A 55 -2.59 -17.16 -10.03
N SER A 56 -3.62 -16.37 -10.38
CA SER A 56 -3.99 -16.14 -11.79
C SER A 56 -2.91 -15.42 -12.61
N VAL A 57 -1.97 -14.73 -11.96
CA VAL A 57 -0.85 -14.02 -12.60
C VAL A 57 0.48 -14.69 -12.29
N PHE A 58 0.77 -14.93 -11.01
CA PHE A 58 2.08 -15.42 -10.56
C PHE A 58 2.16 -16.94 -10.46
N LYS A 59 1.08 -17.68 -10.74
CA LYS A 59 1.02 -19.16 -10.61
C LYS A 59 1.51 -19.59 -9.21
N ASP A 60 2.44 -20.52 -9.12
CA ASP A 60 3.00 -20.99 -7.84
C ASP A 60 4.40 -20.41 -7.54
N SER A 61 4.78 -19.29 -8.16
CA SER A 61 6.11 -18.67 -7.94
C SER A 61 6.27 -17.92 -6.62
N ILE A 62 5.19 -17.78 -5.85
CA ILE A 62 5.18 -17.11 -4.56
C ILE A 62 4.60 -18.06 -3.52
N ASP A 63 5.23 -18.13 -2.35
CA ASP A 63 4.60 -18.72 -1.16
C ASP A 63 3.62 -17.72 -0.55
N TYR A 64 2.38 -17.72 -1.05
CA TYR A 64 1.33 -16.79 -0.64
C TYR A 64 1.01 -16.82 0.85
N LYS A 65 1.24 -17.96 1.52
CA LYS A 65 1.04 -18.10 2.97
C LYS A 65 2.04 -17.28 3.77
N LYS A 66 3.14 -16.83 3.16
CA LYS A 66 4.12 -15.92 3.80
C LYS A 66 3.75 -14.45 3.67
N ILE A 67 2.77 -14.10 2.83
CA ILE A 67 2.36 -12.72 2.61
C ILE A 67 1.61 -12.17 3.83
N TRP A 68 1.97 -10.96 4.22
CA TRP A 68 1.32 -10.18 5.26
C TRP A 68 0.88 -8.84 4.68
N ILE A 69 -0.37 -8.47 4.94
CA ILE A 69 -0.86 -7.11 4.75
C ILE A 69 -0.81 -6.44 6.12
N VAL A 70 -0.12 -5.31 6.20
CA VAL A 70 0.14 -4.60 7.45
C VAL A 70 -0.43 -3.19 7.37
N MET A 71 -1.14 -2.78 8.40
CA MET A 71 -1.61 -1.42 8.57
C MET A 71 -0.46 -0.52 9.06
N GLY A 72 -0.06 0.45 8.23
CA GLY A 72 1.06 1.35 8.55
C GLY A 72 2.46 0.80 8.22
N GLY A 73 3.47 1.67 8.31
CA GLY A 73 4.89 1.31 8.20
C GLY A 73 5.80 2.53 8.04
N PHE A 74 7.04 2.47 8.56
CA PHE A 74 7.99 3.60 8.55
C PHE A 74 8.22 4.21 7.15
N VAL A 75 8.33 3.37 6.12
CA VAL A 75 8.54 3.84 4.73
C VAL A 75 7.25 4.39 4.10
N GLN A 76 6.09 3.84 4.45
CA GLN A 76 4.79 4.40 4.05
C GLN A 76 4.60 5.79 4.66
N SER A 77 4.95 5.97 5.93
CA SER A 77 4.87 7.28 6.60
C SER A 77 5.76 8.35 5.95
N LEU A 78 6.84 7.96 5.24
CA LEU A 78 7.71 8.88 4.51
C LEU A 78 7.24 9.18 3.08
N SER A 79 6.49 8.28 2.44
CA SER A 79 6.05 8.41 1.04
C SER A 79 4.59 8.80 0.87
N GLY A 80 3.77 8.64 1.91
CA GLY A 80 2.31 8.79 1.84
C GLY A 80 1.59 7.66 1.10
N ASN A 81 2.33 6.71 0.51
CA ASN A 81 1.81 5.62 -0.32
C ASN A 81 2.12 4.26 0.30
N ALA A 82 1.30 3.27 -0.04
CA ALA A 82 1.55 1.89 0.33
C ALA A 82 2.83 1.37 -0.34
N ILE A 83 3.61 0.58 0.42
CA ILE A 83 4.93 0.09 0.00
C ILE A 83 5.08 -1.37 0.43
N THR A 84 5.76 -2.16 -0.39
CA THR A 84 6.35 -3.46 -0.01
C THR A 84 7.85 -3.28 0.31
N PRO A 85 8.23 -2.92 1.55
CA PRO A 85 9.61 -2.53 1.85
C PRO A 85 10.54 -3.74 2.01
N PHE A 86 10.01 -4.91 2.42
CA PHE A 86 10.80 -6.11 2.70
C PHE A 86 10.01 -7.41 2.46
N GLY A 87 10.55 -8.30 1.63
CA GLY A 87 10.15 -9.72 1.55
C GLY A 87 8.71 -9.95 1.10
N HIS A 88 7.81 -10.14 2.06
CA HIS A 88 6.42 -10.55 1.83
C HIS A 88 5.40 -9.63 2.53
N ILE A 89 5.78 -8.40 2.87
CA ILE A 89 4.93 -7.46 3.62
C ILE A 89 4.44 -6.33 2.71
N ILE A 90 3.13 -6.25 2.51
CA ILE A 90 2.46 -5.13 1.83
C ILE A 90 1.93 -4.18 2.91
N THR A 91 2.40 -2.93 2.94
CA THR A 91 1.95 -1.93 3.93
C THR A 91 0.89 -1.01 3.36
N LEU A 92 -0.24 -0.83 4.05
CA LEU A 92 -1.38 -0.01 3.61
C LEU A 92 -1.65 1.18 4.55
N PRO A 93 -2.07 2.34 4.03
CA PRO A 93 -2.61 3.41 4.87
C PRO A 93 -3.76 2.86 5.71
N ARG A 94 -3.95 3.43 6.91
CA ARG A 94 -4.96 2.97 7.86
C ARG A 94 -6.36 2.86 7.25
N LYS A 95 -6.76 3.87 6.47
CA LYS A 95 -8.06 3.91 5.81
C LYS A 95 -8.22 2.74 4.82
N ASP A 96 -7.26 2.57 3.92
CA ASP A 96 -7.31 1.53 2.89
C ASP A 96 -7.29 0.13 3.50
N TYR A 97 -6.54 -0.08 4.58
CA TYR A 97 -6.53 -1.36 5.32
C TYR A 97 -7.91 -1.69 5.91
N ILE A 98 -8.56 -0.71 6.57
CA ILE A 98 -9.84 -0.93 7.25
C ILE A 98 -10.96 -1.12 6.23
N ASP A 99 -10.97 -0.31 5.16
CA ASP A 99 -12.04 -0.30 4.18
C ASP A 99 -11.98 -1.51 3.22
N ASN A 100 -10.82 -2.20 3.13
CA ASN A 100 -10.59 -3.30 2.18
C ASN A 100 -10.09 -4.58 2.87
N PRO A 101 -10.96 -5.29 3.61
CA PRO A 101 -10.61 -6.57 4.22
C PRO A 101 -10.36 -7.70 3.20
N ASP A 102 -10.87 -7.56 1.97
CA ASP A 102 -10.64 -8.45 0.83
C ASP A 102 -10.49 -7.63 -0.46
N PHE A 103 -9.29 -7.61 -1.03
CA PHE A 103 -8.99 -6.86 -2.24
C PHE A 103 -9.76 -7.36 -3.46
N THR A 104 -10.20 -8.62 -3.51
CA THR A 104 -10.96 -9.14 -4.66
C THR A 104 -12.30 -8.42 -4.87
N THR A 105 -12.84 -7.81 -3.81
CA THR A 105 -14.08 -7.01 -3.84
C THR A 105 -13.86 -5.51 -3.80
N ALA A 106 -12.61 -5.06 -3.69
CA ALA A 106 -12.28 -3.64 -3.61
C ALA A 106 -12.57 -2.88 -4.91
N ASP A 107 -12.39 -1.56 -4.91
CA ASP A 107 -12.40 -0.78 -6.15
C ASP A 107 -11.41 -1.39 -7.17
N PRO A 108 -11.74 -1.43 -8.47
CA PRO A 108 -10.83 -1.95 -9.50
C PRO A 108 -9.46 -1.27 -9.49
N SER A 109 -9.42 0.01 -9.11
CA SER A 109 -8.17 0.77 -9.00
C SER A 109 -7.26 0.21 -7.91
N LEU A 110 -7.86 -0.21 -6.80
CA LEU A 110 -7.14 -0.80 -5.69
C LEU A 110 -6.76 -2.26 -5.98
N ARG A 111 -7.55 -2.97 -6.78
CA ARG A 111 -7.26 -4.34 -7.24
C ARG A 111 -6.00 -4.41 -8.09
N HIS A 112 -5.88 -3.57 -9.11
CA HIS A 112 -4.68 -3.58 -9.95
C HIS A 112 -3.45 -3.04 -9.21
N TRP A 113 -3.65 -2.04 -8.35
CA TRP A 113 -2.59 -1.56 -7.45
C TRP A 113 -2.10 -2.65 -6.49
N PHE A 114 -3.00 -3.48 -5.95
CA PHE A 114 -2.61 -4.61 -5.11
C PHE A 114 -1.74 -5.62 -5.90
N MET A 115 -2.06 -5.86 -7.18
CA MET A 115 -1.25 -6.72 -8.05
C MET A 115 0.13 -6.12 -8.37
N HIS A 116 0.25 -4.79 -8.44
CA HIS A 116 1.55 -4.10 -8.48
C HIS A 116 2.39 -4.46 -7.23
N GLU A 117 1.82 -4.36 -6.03
CA GLU A 117 2.53 -4.71 -4.81
C GLU A 117 2.87 -6.21 -4.71
N VAL A 118 2.00 -7.10 -5.20
CA VAL A 118 2.31 -8.54 -5.25
C VAL A 118 3.46 -8.81 -6.23
N THR A 119 3.64 -8.00 -7.28
CA THR A 119 4.83 -8.07 -8.16
C THR A 119 6.11 -7.84 -7.38
N HIS A 120 6.09 -6.91 -6.42
CA HIS A 120 7.23 -6.68 -5.53
C HIS A 120 7.49 -7.85 -4.59
N VAL A 121 6.43 -8.48 -4.08
CA VAL A 121 6.58 -9.71 -3.30
C VAL A 121 7.19 -10.83 -4.16
N TRP A 122 6.75 -10.98 -5.41
CA TRP A 122 7.31 -11.92 -6.37
C TRP A 122 8.81 -11.68 -6.62
N GLN A 123 9.19 -10.43 -6.90
CA GLN A 123 10.59 -10.04 -7.09
C GLN A 123 11.44 -10.42 -5.87
N ASN A 124 10.97 -10.10 -4.65
CA ASN A 124 11.66 -10.46 -3.41
C ASN A 124 11.71 -11.97 -3.19
N ALA A 125 10.63 -12.71 -3.49
CA ALA A 125 10.56 -14.16 -3.33
C ALA A 125 11.60 -14.88 -4.21
N LEU A 126 11.89 -14.34 -5.40
CA LEU A 126 12.91 -14.86 -6.31
C LEU A 126 14.34 -14.40 -6.00
N GLY A 127 14.51 -13.51 -5.02
CA GLY A 127 15.82 -13.08 -4.51
C GLY A 127 16.22 -11.64 -4.87
N PHE A 128 15.36 -10.86 -5.52
CA PHE A 128 15.64 -9.44 -5.76
C PHE A 128 15.44 -8.64 -4.48
N GLN A 129 16.51 -8.10 -3.90
CA GLN A 129 16.40 -7.32 -2.68
C GLN A 129 15.87 -5.91 -3.00
N GLY A 130 14.61 -5.63 -2.62
CA GLY A 130 13.94 -4.33 -2.79
C GLY A 130 14.56 -3.12 -2.07
N MET A 131 15.79 -3.24 -1.52
CA MET A 131 16.52 -2.18 -0.82
C MET A 131 16.76 -0.95 -1.71
N ASN A 132 16.65 -1.11 -3.03
CA ASN A 132 16.65 -0.01 -4.00
C ASN A 132 15.42 0.90 -3.89
N LYS A 133 14.23 0.38 -3.50
CA LYS A 133 13.00 1.21 -3.35
C LYS A 133 13.14 2.24 -2.23
N VAL A 134 13.61 1.81 -1.06
CA VAL A 134 13.86 2.71 0.08
C VAL A 134 14.91 3.77 -0.29
N LYS A 135 16.03 3.38 -0.93
CA LYS A 135 17.04 4.34 -1.40
C LYS A 135 16.45 5.35 -2.37
N ARG A 136 15.61 4.94 -3.32
CA ARG A 136 14.96 5.84 -4.30
C ARG A 136 13.94 6.78 -3.66
N VAL A 137 13.20 6.33 -2.66
CA VAL A 137 12.34 7.19 -1.82
C VAL A 137 13.21 8.24 -1.11
N CYS A 138 14.31 7.84 -0.46
CA CYS A 138 15.23 8.78 0.20
C CYS A 138 15.91 9.76 -0.78
N ARG A 139 16.15 9.35 -2.03
CA ARG A 139 16.67 10.21 -3.11
C ARG A 139 15.60 11.13 -3.72
N GLY A 140 14.37 11.03 -3.24
CA GLY A 140 13.24 11.86 -3.67
C GLY A 140 12.71 11.56 -5.07
N GLU A 141 13.10 10.45 -5.69
CA GLU A 141 12.67 10.10 -7.05
C GLU A 141 11.17 9.88 -7.16
N TYR A 142 10.51 9.49 -6.07
CA TYR A 142 9.06 9.33 -5.99
C TYR A 142 8.29 10.64 -5.89
N PHE A 143 8.98 11.77 -5.65
CA PHE A 143 8.38 13.10 -5.63
C PHE A 143 8.52 13.83 -6.98
N LYS A 144 9.13 13.19 -7.97
CA LYS A 144 9.37 13.76 -9.30
C LYS A 144 8.42 13.16 -10.33
N THR A 145 7.64 14.01 -10.99
CA THR A 145 6.79 13.62 -12.12
C THR A 145 7.51 13.86 -13.45
N VAL A 146 7.25 13.00 -14.43
CA VAL A 146 7.79 13.08 -15.79
C VAL A 146 6.70 12.73 -16.80
N GLY A 147 6.86 13.16 -18.04
CA GLY A 147 5.97 12.73 -19.13
C GLY A 147 6.03 11.21 -19.32
N SER A 148 4.86 10.57 -19.38
CA SER A 148 4.72 9.13 -19.55
C SER A 148 3.53 8.85 -20.47
N PRO A 149 3.77 8.42 -21.73
CA PRO A 149 2.70 8.02 -22.66
C PRO A 149 1.81 6.91 -22.11
N ASP A 150 2.39 6.07 -21.25
CA ASP A 150 1.71 4.93 -20.61
C ASP A 150 1.10 5.30 -19.25
N ALA A 151 0.80 6.59 -19.03
CA ALA A 151 0.03 7.05 -17.88
C ALA A 151 -1.30 7.68 -18.31
N SER A 152 -2.36 7.44 -17.54
CA SER A 152 -3.72 7.91 -17.85
C SER A 152 -3.87 9.44 -17.91
N ARG A 153 -2.89 10.17 -17.38
CA ARG A 153 -2.84 11.64 -17.37
C ARG A 153 -1.73 12.22 -18.27
N GLY A 154 -0.97 11.36 -18.96
CA GLY A 154 0.20 11.76 -19.75
C GLY A 154 1.46 12.05 -18.92
N GLU A 155 1.37 11.97 -17.60
CA GLU A 155 2.48 12.12 -16.66
C GLU A 155 2.43 11.00 -15.62
N ASP A 156 3.60 10.57 -15.17
CA ASP A 156 3.76 9.57 -14.11
C ASP A 156 4.89 9.94 -13.16
N ILE A 157 4.95 9.27 -12.02
CA ILE A 157 6.09 9.32 -11.12
C ILE A 157 7.29 8.70 -11.85
N SER A 158 8.43 9.38 -11.84
CA SER A 158 9.64 9.03 -12.61
C SER A 158 9.98 7.53 -12.62
N PRO A 159 10.01 6.83 -11.47
CA PRO A 159 10.14 5.38 -11.39
C PRO A 159 9.22 4.52 -12.27
N TYR A 160 7.99 4.95 -12.51
CA TYR A 160 6.93 4.19 -13.18
C TYR A 160 6.84 4.48 -14.68
N ALA A 161 7.44 5.59 -15.13
CA ALA A 161 7.27 6.06 -16.49
C ALA A 161 7.78 5.02 -17.51
N THR A 162 6.93 4.68 -18.47
CA THR A 162 7.19 3.73 -19.56
C THR A 162 6.67 4.29 -20.87
N ASP A 163 7.22 3.79 -21.98
CA ASP A 163 6.76 4.06 -23.34
C ASP A 163 6.82 2.77 -24.18
N LEU A 164 5.95 1.82 -23.86
CA LEU A 164 5.80 0.49 -24.45
C LEU A 164 5.44 0.51 -25.94
N ARG A 165 4.98 1.66 -26.45
CA ARG A 165 4.65 1.87 -27.87
C ARG A 165 5.76 2.57 -28.65
N GLY A 166 6.76 3.11 -27.95
CA GLY A 166 7.86 3.88 -28.51
C GLY A 166 9.21 3.37 -28.02
N ARG A 167 9.84 4.09 -27.10
CA ARG A 167 11.20 3.78 -26.62
C ARG A 167 11.39 2.36 -26.09
N ASP A 168 10.34 1.75 -25.54
CA ASP A 168 10.40 0.47 -24.85
C ASP A 168 9.80 -0.69 -25.67
N LEU A 169 9.42 -0.46 -26.94
CA LEU A 169 8.65 -1.38 -27.80
C LEU A 169 9.21 -2.81 -27.94
N TYR A 170 10.51 -3.00 -27.70
CA TYR A 170 11.17 -4.30 -27.80
C TYR A 170 11.94 -4.71 -26.54
N LYS A 171 11.81 -3.95 -25.46
CA LYS A 171 12.45 -4.30 -24.21
C LYS A 171 11.85 -5.58 -23.65
N LYS A 172 12.73 -6.49 -23.24
CA LYS A 172 12.39 -7.66 -22.44
C LYS A 172 11.98 -7.24 -21.04
N PHE A 173 11.21 -8.09 -20.37
CA PHE A 173 10.70 -7.78 -19.03
C PHE A 173 11.81 -7.46 -18.02
N ASN A 174 12.93 -8.17 -18.06
CA ASN A 174 14.08 -7.93 -17.18
C ASN A 174 14.84 -6.63 -17.44
N GLU A 175 14.66 -6.00 -18.61
CA GLU A 175 15.28 -4.69 -18.91
C GLU A 175 14.51 -3.52 -18.29
N PHE A 176 13.33 -3.79 -17.73
CA PHE A 176 12.56 -2.80 -16.97
C PHE A 176 13.00 -2.77 -15.52
N ASN A 177 12.99 -1.56 -14.95
CA ASN A 177 13.32 -1.39 -13.54
C ASN A 177 12.23 -1.99 -12.62
N TYR A 178 12.57 -2.13 -11.34
CA TYR A 178 11.71 -2.70 -10.31
C TYR A 178 10.25 -2.18 -10.29
N GLU A 179 10.02 -0.88 -10.44
CA GLU A 179 8.68 -0.29 -10.45
C GLU A 179 8.00 -0.42 -11.82
N GLN A 180 8.75 -0.30 -12.91
CA GLN A 180 8.21 -0.48 -14.26
C GLN A 180 7.68 -1.90 -14.47
N GLN A 181 8.37 -2.92 -13.95
CA GLN A 181 7.86 -4.30 -13.97
C GLN A 181 6.51 -4.42 -13.25
N GLY A 182 6.36 -3.78 -12.09
CA GLY A 182 5.09 -3.70 -11.38
C GLY A 182 3.99 -3.05 -12.21
N ARG A 183 4.30 -1.92 -12.88
CA ARG A 183 3.37 -1.21 -13.75
C ARG A 183 2.93 -2.05 -14.95
N ILE A 184 3.84 -2.83 -15.55
CA ILE A 184 3.53 -3.72 -16.67
C ILE A 184 2.58 -4.84 -16.23
N ILE A 185 2.83 -5.47 -15.07
CA ILE A 185 1.94 -6.48 -14.50
C ILE A 185 0.58 -5.89 -14.11
N GLU A 186 0.56 -4.66 -13.59
CA GLU A 186 -0.67 -3.92 -13.30
C GLU A 186 -1.53 -3.75 -14.56
N HIS A 187 -0.96 -3.27 -15.65
CA HIS A 187 -1.67 -3.12 -16.92
C HIS A 187 -2.17 -4.45 -17.48
N TYR A 188 -1.34 -5.50 -17.42
CA TYR A 188 -1.75 -6.86 -17.80
C TYR A 188 -2.97 -7.32 -17.00
N PHE A 189 -2.90 -7.18 -15.69
CA PHE A 189 -3.96 -7.64 -14.80
C PHE A 189 -5.26 -6.88 -15.04
N ASP A 190 -5.19 -5.56 -15.14
CA ASP A 190 -6.37 -4.72 -15.37
C ASP A 190 -7.01 -4.98 -16.75
N ALA A 191 -6.20 -5.18 -17.80
CA ALA A 191 -6.70 -5.53 -19.13
C ALA A 191 -7.37 -6.92 -19.17
N LYS A 192 -6.74 -7.94 -18.59
CA LYS A 192 -7.18 -9.33 -18.69
C LYS A 192 -8.28 -9.72 -17.70
N PHE A 193 -8.23 -9.21 -16.48
CA PHE A 193 -9.07 -9.69 -15.37
C PHE A 193 -10.11 -8.67 -14.91
N LEU A 194 -9.95 -7.38 -15.23
CA LEU A 194 -10.86 -6.30 -14.80
C LEU A 194 -11.69 -5.70 -15.94
N ARG A 195 -11.84 -6.40 -17.07
CA ARG A 195 -12.53 -5.93 -18.29
C ARG A 195 -13.92 -5.34 -18.07
N TYR A 196 -14.69 -5.90 -17.14
CA TYR A 196 -16.06 -5.44 -16.84
C TYR A 196 -16.14 -4.59 -15.56
N ALA A 197 -15.03 -4.40 -14.86
CA ALA A 197 -15.00 -3.73 -13.57
C ALA A 197 -14.74 -2.22 -13.76
N LYS A 198 -15.82 -1.44 -13.83
CA LYS A 198 -15.80 0.01 -14.15
C LYS A 198 -15.00 0.27 -15.45
N PRO A 199 -15.49 -0.20 -16.61
CA PRO A 199 -14.70 -0.20 -17.85
C PRO A 199 -14.35 1.21 -18.36
N THR A 200 -15.08 2.24 -17.95
CA THR A 200 -14.85 3.63 -18.39
C THR A 200 -13.67 4.32 -17.69
N ARG A 201 -13.00 3.66 -16.73
CA ARG A 201 -11.80 4.21 -16.08
C ARG A 201 -10.72 4.48 -17.12
N ARG A 202 -10.09 5.66 -17.05
CA ARG A 202 -9.00 6.04 -17.97
C ARG A 202 -7.84 5.04 -17.95
N HIS A 203 -7.49 4.56 -16.75
CA HIS A 203 -6.46 3.52 -16.59
C HIS A 203 -6.85 2.25 -17.34
N HIS A 204 -8.10 1.80 -17.25
CA HIS A 204 -8.56 0.62 -17.97
C HIS A 204 -8.53 0.78 -19.48
N GLN A 205 -9.02 1.91 -19.99
CA GLN A 205 -8.95 2.20 -21.42
C GLN A 205 -7.52 2.25 -21.94
N LEU A 206 -6.57 2.69 -21.11
CA LEU A 206 -5.15 2.66 -21.43
C LEU A 206 -4.60 1.22 -21.39
N SER A 207 -4.90 0.44 -20.34
CA SER A 207 -4.48 -0.96 -20.22
C SER A 207 -4.94 -1.80 -21.42
N LEU A 208 -6.17 -1.61 -21.90
CA LEU A 208 -6.67 -2.26 -23.12
C LEU A 208 -5.88 -1.86 -24.38
N LYS A 209 -5.46 -0.60 -24.49
CA LYS A 209 -4.64 -0.13 -25.62
C LYS A 209 -3.20 -0.68 -25.57
N LEU A 210 -2.66 -0.85 -24.37
CA LEU A 210 -1.31 -1.35 -24.15
C LEU A 210 -1.22 -2.89 -24.16
N GLU A 211 -2.36 -3.58 -24.09
CA GLU A 211 -2.45 -5.04 -23.95
C GLU A 211 -1.53 -5.83 -24.92
N PRO A 212 -1.47 -5.54 -26.24
CA PRO A 212 -0.59 -6.30 -27.13
C PRO A 212 0.90 -6.15 -26.79
N TYR A 213 1.32 -4.95 -26.37
CA TYR A 213 2.70 -4.63 -26.03
C TYR A 213 3.08 -5.23 -24.68
N VAL A 214 2.17 -5.15 -23.70
CA VAL A 214 2.34 -5.78 -22.40
C VAL A 214 2.45 -7.30 -22.53
N LEU A 215 1.62 -7.94 -23.37
CA LEU A 215 1.70 -9.38 -23.63
C LEU A 215 3.01 -9.77 -24.29
N TYR A 216 3.52 -8.96 -25.22
CA TYR A 216 4.82 -9.16 -25.83
C TYR A 216 5.93 -9.12 -24.77
N THR A 217 5.97 -8.08 -23.94
CA THR A 217 6.97 -7.93 -22.88
C THR A 217 6.88 -9.06 -21.85
N LEU A 218 5.67 -9.48 -21.48
CA LEU A 218 5.45 -10.52 -20.47
C LEU A 218 5.52 -11.95 -20.99
N LYS A 219 5.85 -12.20 -22.26
CA LYS A 219 5.82 -13.53 -22.86
C LYS A 219 6.52 -14.59 -22.00
N GLU A 220 7.80 -14.36 -21.66
CA GLU A 220 8.61 -15.28 -20.88
C GLU A 220 8.09 -15.43 -19.43
N PHE A 221 7.57 -14.34 -18.84
CA PHE A 221 6.93 -14.37 -17.52
C PHE A 221 5.66 -15.21 -17.49
N LEU A 222 4.80 -15.07 -18.50
CA LEU A 222 3.55 -15.83 -18.61
C LEU A 222 3.81 -17.32 -18.86
N GLU A 223 4.92 -17.66 -19.51
CA GLU A 223 5.40 -19.04 -19.65
C GLU A 223 5.87 -19.57 -18.29
N ASN A 224 6.85 -18.91 -17.66
CA ASN A 224 7.46 -19.36 -16.41
C ASN A 224 7.74 -18.21 -15.43
N PRO A 225 6.81 -17.89 -14.51
CA PRO A 225 7.02 -16.85 -13.51
C PRO A 225 8.02 -17.27 -12.41
N ASN A 226 8.59 -18.49 -12.44
CA ASN A 226 9.68 -18.88 -11.53
C ASN A 226 11.08 -18.54 -12.10
N ASP A 227 11.16 -18.06 -13.34
CA ASP A 227 12.44 -17.73 -13.94
C ASP A 227 13.04 -16.47 -13.31
N LYS A 228 14.19 -16.64 -12.65
CA LYS A 228 14.93 -15.55 -12.01
C LYS A 228 15.60 -14.61 -13.01
N SER A 229 15.79 -15.04 -14.26
CA SER A 229 16.34 -14.20 -15.33
C SER A 229 15.43 -13.01 -15.67
N LEU A 230 14.15 -13.10 -15.27
CA LEU A 230 13.12 -12.08 -15.46
C LEU A 230 13.20 -10.92 -14.46
N LEU A 231 14.00 -11.06 -13.41
CA LEU A 231 14.22 -9.98 -12.44
C LEU A 231 14.96 -8.80 -13.11
N PRO A 232 14.78 -7.55 -12.62
CA PRO A 232 15.44 -6.40 -13.21
C PRO A 232 16.95 -6.60 -13.34
N SER A 233 17.49 -6.40 -14.54
CA SER A 233 18.93 -6.33 -14.76
C SER A 233 19.49 -5.08 -14.06
N SER A 234 20.49 -5.29 -13.21
CA SER A 234 21.18 -4.26 -12.42
C SER A 234 21.57 -3.02 -13.22
#